data_AF-A0A8C9GY48-F1
#
_entry.id   AF-A0A8C9GY48-F1
#
_cell.length_a   1.000
_cell.length_b   1.000
_cell.length_c   1.000
_cell.angle_alpha   90.00
_cell.angle_beta   90.00
_cell.angle_gamma   90.00
#
_symmetry.space_group_name_H-M   'P 1'
#
loop_
_entity.id
_entity.type
_entity.pdbx_description
1 polymer ?
#
loop_
_entity_poly.entity_id
_entity_poly.type
_entity_poly.pdbx_seq_one_letter_code
_entity_poly.pdbx_strand_id
1 'polypeptide(L)'
;MFVFALPCPPQARQLILQYGLTLSDLDRHPKIDLAIDGADEVDADLNLIKGGGGCLTQEKIVAGYASRFIVIADFRKDSKNLGDQWHKGIPIEVIPMAYVPVSRAVSQKFGGVVELRMAVNKARVGPVSFCIQTLVDKTTRNTVHLPCTDRGMILCASRSDIPQVI
;
A
#
# COMPACT_ATOMS: atom_id res chain seq x y z
N MET A 1 -10.09 26.30 8.95
CA MET A 1 -9.66 25.06 8.27
C MET A 1 -8.79 24.30 9.24
N PHE A 2 -9.29 23.19 9.79
CA PHE A 2 -8.52 22.35 10.71
C PHE A 2 -7.78 21.31 9.87
N VAL A 3 -6.44 21.32 9.92
CA VAL A 3 -5.63 20.29 9.27
C VAL A 3 -5.37 19.20 10.30
N PHE A 4 -6.09 18.09 10.16
CA PHE A 4 -5.86 16.89 10.95
C PHE A 4 -5.01 15.92 10.13
N ALA A 5 -3.91 15.46 10.71
CA ALA A 5 -3.07 14.46 10.09
C ALA A 5 -3.29 13.10 10.78
N LEU A 6 -3.50 12.07 9.98
CA LEU A 6 -3.68 10.70 10.47
C LEU A 6 -2.33 9.99 10.51
N PRO A 7 -2.04 9.22 11.57
CA PRO A 7 -0.77 8.55 11.71
C PRO A 7 -0.67 7.37 10.74
N CYS A 8 0.12 7.53 9.68
CA CYS A 8 0.65 6.43 8.90
C CYS A 8 1.87 6.90 8.09
N PRO A 9 3.09 6.31 8.19
CA PRO A 9 3.67 5.38 9.19
C PRO A 9 4.19 6.09 10.48
N PRO A 10 4.84 5.44 11.48
CA PRO A 10 5.34 6.09 12.71
C PRO A 10 6.22 7.33 12.47
N GLN A 11 6.95 7.33 11.35
CA GLN A 11 7.73 8.47 10.89
C GLN A 11 6.85 9.68 10.57
N ALA A 12 5.69 9.48 9.93
CA ALA A 12 4.73 10.55 9.66
C ALA A 12 4.18 11.15 10.95
N ARG A 13 3.83 10.32 11.95
CA ARG A 13 3.40 10.81 13.27
C ARG A 13 4.43 11.75 13.90
N GLN A 14 5.71 11.37 13.85
CA GLN A 14 6.78 12.19 14.40
C GLN A 14 6.90 13.53 13.67
N LEU A 15 6.82 13.54 12.34
CA LEU A 15 6.87 14.77 11.54
C LEU A 15 5.67 15.68 11.84
N ILE A 16 4.45 15.14 11.89
CA ILE A 16 3.23 15.89 12.23
C ILE A 16 3.41 16.65 13.54
N LEU A 17 3.89 15.96 14.58
CA LEU A 17 4.13 16.56 15.88
C LEU A 17 5.27 17.59 15.87
N GLN A 18 6.36 17.33 15.11
CA GLN A 18 7.48 18.26 14.98
C GLN A 18 7.08 19.59 14.33
N TYR A 19 6.17 19.56 13.36
CA TYR A 19 5.68 20.76 12.67
C TYR A 19 4.44 21.38 13.33
N GLY A 20 4.05 20.94 14.53
CA GLY A 20 2.93 21.52 15.28
C GLY A 20 1.55 21.27 14.66
N LEU A 21 1.41 20.26 13.81
CA LEU A 21 0.14 19.87 13.21
C LEU A 21 -0.71 19.08 14.23
N THR A 22 -2.03 19.21 14.13
CA THR A 22 -2.94 18.49 15.02
C THR A 22 -3.04 17.03 14.58
N LEU A 23 -2.62 16.13 15.45
CA LEU A 23 -2.75 14.69 15.22
C LEU A 23 -4.16 14.23 15.55
N SER A 24 -4.76 13.45 14.67
CA SER A 24 -6.06 12.82 14.87
C SER A 24 -6.01 11.33 14.57
N ASP A 25 -7.12 10.64 14.81
CA ASP A 25 -7.39 9.27 14.37
C ASP A 25 -8.75 9.22 13.65
N LEU A 26 -9.02 8.08 13.03
CA LEU A 26 -10.27 7.82 12.30
C LEU A 26 -11.48 7.67 13.24
N ASP A 27 -11.26 7.31 14.51
CA ASP A 27 -12.35 7.19 15.49
C ASP A 27 -12.94 8.55 15.82
N ARG A 28 -12.09 9.58 15.96
CA ARG A 28 -12.51 10.97 16.18
C ARG A 28 -13.00 11.64 14.90
N HIS A 29 -12.37 11.34 13.76
CA HIS A 29 -12.66 11.97 12.47
C HIS A 29 -12.82 10.90 11.38
N PRO A 30 -14.02 10.29 11.27
CA PRO A 30 -14.27 9.17 10.36
C PRO A 30 -14.39 9.59 8.88
N LYS A 31 -14.45 10.89 8.60
CA LYS A 31 -14.45 11.44 7.23
C LYS A 31 -13.21 12.28 7.04
N ILE A 32 -12.43 11.95 6.00
CA ILE A 32 -11.24 12.71 5.62
C ILE A 32 -11.56 13.47 4.34
N ASP A 33 -11.25 14.76 4.29
CA ASP A 33 -11.45 15.55 3.08
C ASP A 33 -10.40 15.21 2.02
N LEU A 34 -9.14 15.08 2.45
CA LEU A 34 -7.99 14.85 1.60
C LEU A 34 -6.95 13.96 2.31
N ALA A 35 -6.51 12.92 1.63
CA ALA A 35 -5.32 12.15 1.98
C ALA A 35 -4.21 12.40 0.94
N ILE A 36 -2.98 12.58 1.41
CA ILE A 36 -1.80 12.78 0.57
C ILE A 36 -0.79 11.70 0.94
N ASP A 37 -0.29 10.98 -0.05
CA ASP A 37 0.67 9.89 0.18
C ASP A 37 1.60 9.71 -1.02
N GLY A 38 2.66 8.92 -0.86
CA GLY A 38 3.56 8.53 -1.94
C GLY A 38 3.16 7.21 -2.61
N ALA A 39 3.87 6.87 -3.68
CA ALA A 39 3.76 5.58 -4.36
C ALA A 39 5.14 4.98 -4.64
N ASP A 40 5.19 3.64 -4.68
CA ASP A 40 6.36 2.90 -5.11
C ASP A 40 6.47 2.83 -6.64
N GLU A 41 5.34 2.87 -7.34
CA GLU A 41 5.16 2.95 -8.80
C GLU A 41 3.72 3.36 -9.14
N VAL A 42 3.53 4.04 -10.27
CA VAL A 42 2.25 4.54 -10.80
C VAL A 42 2.15 4.18 -12.28
N ASP A 43 1.01 3.67 -12.73
CA ASP A 43 0.74 3.44 -14.16
C ASP A 43 -0.10 4.56 -14.81
N ALA A 44 -0.26 4.49 -16.14
CA ALA A 44 -1.03 5.46 -16.92
C ALA A 44 -2.52 5.56 -16.54
N ASP A 45 -3.08 4.52 -15.90
CA ASP A 45 -4.46 4.48 -15.44
C ASP A 45 -4.62 4.97 -14.00
N LEU A 46 -3.52 5.43 -13.37
CA LEU A 46 -3.41 5.84 -11.97
C LEU A 46 -3.62 4.69 -10.97
N ASN A 47 -3.27 3.46 -11.36
CA ASN A 47 -3.07 2.37 -10.40
C ASN A 47 -1.70 2.49 -9.75
N LEU A 48 -1.58 1.98 -8.53
CA LEU A 48 -0.42 2.23 -7.68
C LEU A 48 0.14 0.92 -7.12
N ILE A 49 1.47 0.77 -7.15
CA ILE A 49 2.15 -0.07 -6.18
C ILE A 49 2.50 0.79 -4.97
N LYS A 50 2.13 0.32 -3.77
CA LYS A 50 2.45 0.91 -2.47
C LYS A 50 2.91 -0.19 -1.51
N GLY A 51 3.38 0.18 -0.32
CA GLY A 51 3.77 -0.78 0.72
C GLY A 51 5.27 -1.10 0.80
N GLY A 52 6.12 -0.39 0.05
CA GLY A 52 7.56 -0.40 0.23
C GLY A 52 7.98 -0.05 1.66
N GLY A 53 7.26 0.87 2.30
CA GLY A 53 7.44 1.28 3.69
C GLY A 53 6.92 0.28 4.75
N GLY A 54 6.08 -0.68 4.37
CA GLY A 54 5.47 -1.69 5.25
C GLY A 54 4.39 -1.15 6.19
N CYS A 55 3.61 -0.19 5.71
CA CYS A 55 2.42 0.33 6.40
C CYS A 55 1.20 0.36 5.44
N LEU A 56 1.18 -0.53 4.46
CA LEU A 56 0.20 -0.54 3.37
C LEU A 56 -1.25 -0.63 3.89
N THR A 57 -1.48 -1.43 4.94
CA THR A 57 -2.81 -1.54 5.55
C THR A 57 -3.30 -0.20 6.08
N GLN A 58 -2.46 0.51 6.81
CA GLN A 58 -2.82 1.82 7.35
C GLN A 58 -2.99 2.86 6.23
N GLU A 59 -2.09 2.88 5.25
CA GLU A 59 -2.15 3.77 4.08
C GLU A 59 -3.48 3.58 3.33
N LYS A 60 -3.88 2.33 3.07
CA LYS A 60 -5.11 2.03 2.35
C LYS A 60 -6.37 2.34 3.15
N ILE A 61 -6.37 2.09 4.46
CA ILE A 61 -7.49 2.48 5.32
C ILE A 61 -7.68 4.00 5.23
N VAL A 62 -6.62 4.79 5.44
CA VAL A 62 -6.70 6.26 5.37
C VAL A 62 -7.19 6.72 3.99
N ALA A 63 -6.66 6.16 2.90
CA ALA A 63 -7.09 6.51 1.54
C ALA A 63 -8.56 6.16 1.28
N GLY A 64 -9.07 5.04 1.79
CA GLY A 64 -10.46 4.62 1.61
C GLY A 64 -11.50 5.49 2.35
N TYR A 65 -11.10 6.17 3.42
CA TYR A 65 -11.96 7.12 4.15
C TYR A 65 -11.80 8.58 3.68
N ALA A 66 -10.93 8.84 2.71
CA ALA A 66 -10.69 10.17 2.15
C ALA A 66 -11.57 10.46 0.95
N SER A 67 -12.15 11.65 0.89
CA SER A 67 -12.95 12.08 -0.28
C SER A 67 -12.08 12.28 -1.52
N ARG A 68 -10.82 12.68 -1.31
CA ARG A 68 -9.80 12.86 -2.34
C ARG A 68 -8.49 12.23 -1.88
N PHE A 69 -7.78 11.63 -2.82
CA PHE A 69 -6.46 11.06 -2.59
C PHE A 69 -5.48 11.64 -3.62
N ILE A 70 -4.41 12.26 -3.13
CA ILE A 70 -3.36 12.84 -3.97
C ILE A 70 -2.09 12.02 -3.79
N VAL A 71 -1.51 11.61 -4.91
CA VAL A 71 -0.23 10.91 -4.91
C VAL A 71 0.90 11.88 -5.25
N ILE A 72 1.92 11.92 -4.39
CA ILE A 72 3.14 12.68 -4.66
C ILE A 72 4.27 11.68 -4.94
N ALA A 73 4.74 11.66 -6.18
CA ALA A 73 5.79 10.76 -6.64
C ALA A 73 6.76 11.49 -7.59
N ASP A 74 8.01 11.05 -7.63
CA ASP A 74 8.99 11.55 -8.59
C ASP A 74 8.88 10.81 -9.93
N PHE A 75 9.47 11.37 -10.99
CA PHE A 75 9.37 10.83 -12.37
C PHE A 75 9.86 9.38 -12.53
N ARG A 76 10.68 8.85 -11.60
CA ARG A 76 11.14 7.45 -11.65
C ARG A 76 10.04 6.46 -11.26
N LYS A 77 8.93 6.97 -10.72
CA LYS A 77 7.76 6.21 -10.30
C LYS A 77 6.72 6.09 -11.39
N ASP A 78 6.87 6.85 -12.48
CA ASP A 78 5.97 6.85 -13.62
C ASP A 78 6.31 5.71 -14.58
N SER A 79 5.36 4.81 -14.78
CA SER A 79 5.50 3.59 -15.56
C SER A 79 4.38 3.40 -16.55
N LYS A 80 4.67 2.71 -17.66
CA LYS A 80 3.60 2.34 -18.59
C LYS A 80 2.74 1.22 -18.01
N ASN A 81 3.38 0.22 -17.42
CA ASN A 81 2.70 -0.87 -16.70
C ASN A 81 3.34 -1.03 -15.31
N LEU A 82 2.54 -1.43 -14.33
CA LEU A 82 3.05 -1.79 -13.00
C LEU A 82 4.06 -2.94 -13.10
N GLY A 83 5.22 -2.77 -12.44
CA GLY A 83 6.35 -3.69 -12.46
C GLY A 83 7.51 -3.28 -13.38
N ASP A 84 7.34 -2.22 -14.19
CA ASP A 84 8.35 -1.71 -15.13
C ASP A 84 9.52 -1.01 -14.40
N GLN A 85 9.26 -0.35 -13.28
CA GLN A 85 10.26 0.34 -12.44
C GLN A 85 10.37 -0.30 -11.05
N TRP A 86 9.27 -0.89 -10.54
CA TRP A 86 9.28 -1.57 -9.25
C TRP A 86 9.50 -3.08 -9.39
N HIS A 87 10.76 -3.50 -9.21
CA HIS A 87 11.13 -4.91 -9.34
C HIS A 87 11.18 -5.68 -8.02
N LYS A 88 10.90 -5.02 -6.90
CA LYS A 88 10.92 -5.65 -5.57
C LYS A 88 9.69 -6.53 -5.32
N GLY A 89 8.83 -6.73 -6.30
CA GLY A 89 7.58 -7.49 -6.17
C GLY A 89 6.47 -6.70 -5.47
N ILE A 90 5.23 -7.12 -5.71
CA ILE A 90 4.04 -6.45 -5.16
C ILE A 90 3.95 -6.71 -3.66
N PRO A 91 3.92 -5.68 -2.79
CA PRO A 91 3.74 -5.85 -1.37
C PRO A 91 2.34 -6.38 -1.04
N ILE A 92 2.26 -7.48 -0.30
CA ILE A 92 0.99 -8.03 0.22
C ILE A 92 1.12 -8.22 1.72
N GLU A 93 0.34 -7.49 2.50
CA GLU A 93 0.31 -7.62 3.96
C GLU A 93 -0.62 -8.75 4.41
N VAL A 94 -0.09 -9.71 5.16
CA VAL A 94 -0.85 -10.84 5.72
C VAL A 94 -0.69 -10.95 7.23
N ILE A 95 -1.72 -11.47 7.89
CA ILE A 95 -1.64 -11.89 9.28
C ILE A 95 -0.65 -13.07 9.39
N PRO A 96 0.21 -13.14 10.41
CA PRO A 96 1.20 -14.21 10.57
C PRO A 96 0.69 -15.64 10.33
N MET A 97 -0.46 -16.00 10.89
CA MET A 97 -1.04 -17.34 10.72
C MET A 97 -1.46 -17.65 9.27
N ALA A 98 -1.74 -16.61 8.48
CA ALA A 98 -2.23 -16.72 7.11
C ALA A 98 -1.10 -16.79 6.07
N TYR A 99 0.17 -16.62 6.47
CA TYR A 99 1.29 -16.59 5.53
C TYR A 99 1.33 -17.81 4.62
N VAL A 100 1.42 -19.03 5.16
CA VAL A 100 1.51 -20.26 4.35
C VAL A 100 0.32 -20.45 3.40
N PRO A 101 -0.96 -20.40 3.86
CA PRO A 101 -2.09 -20.58 2.96
C PRO A 101 -2.20 -19.48 1.90
N VAL A 102 -1.93 -18.21 2.25
CA VAL A 102 -1.97 -17.11 1.28
C VAL A 102 -0.85 -17.24 0.26
N SER A 103 0.38 -17.55 0.69
CA SER A 103 1.52 -17.76 -0.22
C SER A 103 1.23 -18.87 -1.24
N ARG A 104 0.67 -20.00 -0.79
CA ARG A 104 0.27 -21.09 -1.68
C ARG A 104 -0.81 -20.66 -2.67
N ALA A 105 -1.85 -19.97 -2.20
CA ALA A 105 -2.94 -19.50 -3.04
C ALA A 105 -2.47 -18.50 -4.10
N VAL A 106 -1.59 -17.56 -3.71
CA VAL A 106 -1.01 -16.56 -4.62
C VAL A 106 -0.15 -17.24 -5.68
N SER A 107 0.80 -18.10 -5.29
CA SER A 107 1.65 -18.82 -6.23
C SER A 107 0.86 -19.73 -7.18
N GLN A 108 -0.21 -20.38 -6.71
CA GLN A 108 -1.06 -21.22 -7.56
C GLN A 108 -1.90 -20.42 -8.56
N LYS A 109 -2.45 -19.28 -8.14
CA LYS A 109 -3.40 -18.50 -8.94
C LYS A 109 -2.72 -17.56 -9.93
N PHE A 110 -1.60 -16.97 -9.53
CA PHE A 110 -0.95 -15.89 -10.28
C PHE A 110 0.46 -16.26 -10.75
N GLY A 111 0.96 -17.43 -10.38
CA GLY A 111 2.36 -17.79 -10.59
C GLY A 111 3.30 -16.95 -9.73
N GLY A 112 4.60 -17.16 -9.93
CA GLY A 112 5.63 -16.37 -9.28
C GLY A 112 6.09 -16.88 -7.91
N VAL A 113 7.21 -16.31 -7.47
CA VAL A 113 7.83 -16.61 -6.17
C VAL A 113 7.26 -15.66 -5.13
N VAL A 114 6.79 -16.24 -4.02
CA VAL A 114 6.37 -15.51 -2.83
C VAL A 114 7.51 -15.51 -1.84
N GLU A 115 8.06 -14.32 -1.56
CA GLU A 115 9.13 -14.15 -0.59
C GLU A 115 8.68 -13.36 0.62
N LEU A 116 9.18 -13.79 1.78
CA LEU A 116 8.92 -13.13 3.05
C LEU A 116 9.87 -11.94 3.23
N ARG A 117 9.35 -10.72 3.25
CA ARG A 117 10.18 -9.56 3.59
C ARG A 117 10.54 -9.57 5.08
N MET A 118 11.79 -9.90 5.38
CA MET A 118 12.34 -9.79 6.74
C MET A 118 12.58 -8.32 7.12
N ALA A 119 12.23 -7.94 8.34
CA ALA A 119 12.52 -6.60 8.84
C ALA A 119 14.02 -6.46 9.14
N VAL A 120 14.71 -5.56 8.45
CA VAL A 120 16.17 -5.36 8.59
C VAL A 120 16.52 -4.48 9.81
N ASN A 121 15.56 -3.83 10.46
CA ASN A 121 15.76 -3.12 11.73
C ASN A 121 14.45 -3.08 12.54
N LYS A 122 14.48 -3.60 13.77
CA LYS A 122 13.33 -3.64 14.69
C LYS A 122 13.02 -2.24 15.22
N ALA A 123 12.11 -1.55 14.55
CA ALA A 123 11.34 -0.44 15.13
C ALA A 123 9.91 -0.40 14.55
N ARG A 124 9.27 -1.57 14.42
CA ARG A 124 7.84 -1.65 14.09
C ARG A 124 7.07 -2.15 15.30
N VAL A 125 6.23 -1.27 15.87
CA VAL A 125 5.20 -1.63 16.84
C VAL A 125 3.92 -1.84 16.05
N GLY A 126 3.47 -3.09 15.98
CA GLY A 126 2.29 -3.52 15.23
C GLY A 126 2.36 -5.02 14.90
N PRO A 127 1.25 -5.65 14.48
CA PRO A 127 1.29 -7.03 14.02
C PRO A 127 2.37 -7.16 12.94
N VAL A 128 3.13 -8.26 12.97
CA VAL A 128 4.16 -8.53 11.96
C VAL A 128 3.44 -8.68 10.62
N SER A 129 3.27 -7.56 9.92
CA SER A 129 2.74 -7.50 8.57
C SER A 129 3.81 -8.11 7.69
N PHE A 130 3.63 -9.39 7.40
CA PHE A 130 4.50 -10.09 6.47
C PHE A 130 4.14 -9.56 5.10
N CYS A 131 5.04 -8.78 4.53
CA CYS A 131 4.96 -8.36 3.15
C CYS A 131 5.41 -9.55 2.31
N ILE A 132 4.45 -10.28 1.75
CA ILE A 132 4.71 -11.21 0.65
C ILE A 132 5.10 -10.34 -0.55
N GLN A 133 6.24 -10.64 -1.18
CA GLN A 133 6.62 -10.10 -2.48
C GLN A 133 6.25 -11.13 -3.52
N THR A 134 5.35 -10.81 -4.45
CA THR A 134 5.11 -11.66 -5.63
C THR A 134 6.02 -11.20 -6.76
N LEU A 135 6.94 -12.06 -7.19
CA LEU A 135 7.66 -11.91 -8.46
C LEU A 135 6.83 -12.55 -9.56
N VAL A 136 5.93 -11.78 -10.18
CA VAL A 136 5.14 -12.27 -11.32
C VAL A 136 6.03 -12.30 -12.56
N ASP A 137 6.00 -13.43 -13.27
CA ASP A 137 6.77 -13.69 -14.49
C ASP A 137 6.45 -12.66 -15.59
N LYS A 138 7.49 -11.97 -16.06
CA LYS A 138 7.45 -10.95 -17.13
C LYS A 138 7.03 -11.50 -18.49
N THR A 139 6.92 -12.82 -18.65
CA THR A 139 6.58 -13.48 -19.92
C THR A 139 5.09 -13.38 -20.24
N THR A 140 4.22 -13.32 -19.22
CA THR A 140 2.80 -12.98 -19.40
C THR A 140 2.65 -11.47 -19.33
N ARG A 141 2.55 -10.81 -20.49
CA ARG A 141 2.24 -9.37 -20.66
C ARG A 141 0.90 -8.91 -20.07
N ASN A 142 0.33 -9.67 -19.15
CA ASN A 142 -0.87 -9.33 -18.43
C ASN A 142 -0.43 -8.89 -17.04
N THR A 143 -0.54 -7.59 -16.79
CA THR A 143 -0.62 -7.01 -15.45
C THR A 143 -1.46 -7.94 -14.61
N VAL A 144 -0.87 -8.60 -13.60
CA VAL A 144 -1.67 -9.33 -12.63
C VAL A 144 -2.35 -8.27 -11.80
N HIS A 145 -3.52 -7.84 -12.26
CA HIS A 145 -4.55 -7.34 -11.38
C HIS A 145 -4.81 -8.46 -10.39
N LEU A 146 -4.21 -8.39 -9.21
CA LEU A 146 -4.79 -9.00 -8.04
C LEU A 146 -6.11 -8.26 -7.87
N PRO A 147 -7.28 -8.83 -8.24
CA PRO A 147 -8.51 -8.14 -7.97
C PRO A 147 -8.55 -7.95 -6.46
N CYS A 148 -8.54 -6.70 -6.01
CA CYS A 148 -8.79 -6.39 -4.62
C CYS A 148 -10.28 -6.61 -4.37
N THR A 149 -10.72 -7.87 -4.42
CA THR A 149 -12.11 -8.22 -4.15
C THR A 149 -12.39 -8.03 -2.67
N ASP A 150 -13.58 -7.52 -2.36
CA ASP A 150 -14.18 -7.27 -1.03
C ASP A 150 -14.14 -8.44 -0.01
N ARG A 151 -13.50 -9.56 -0.35
CA ARG A 151 -13.36 -10.75 0.50
C ARG A 151 -11.97 -11.38 0.38
N GLY A 152 -10.95 -10.74 0.92
CA GLY A 152 -9.64 -11.37 1.08
C GLY A 152 -8.52 -10.38 1.42
N MET A 153 -7.71 -10.70 2.44
CA MET A 153 -6.58 -9.93 2.97
C MET A 153 -5.40 -9.85 1.98
N ILE A 154 -5.61 -9.30 0.79
CA ILE A 154 -4.55 -8.98 -0.17
C ILE A 154 -4.72 -7.51 -0.52
N LEU A 155 -3.89 -6.65 0.07
CA LEU A 155 -3.89 -5.25 -0.26
C LEU A 155 -2.94 -5.01 -1.44
N CYS A 156 -3.50 -4.73 -2.61
CA CYS A 156 -2.88 -3.90 -3.63
C CYS A 156 -3.78 -2.66 -3.79
N ALA A 157 -3.24 -1.48 -4.05
CA ALA A 157 -4.05 -0.27 -4.21
C ALA A 157 -4.39 -0.09 -5.70
N SER A 158 -5.56 -0.57 -6.12
CA SER A 158 -6.12 -0.24 -7.43
C SER A 158 -6.93 1.05 -7.36
N ARG A 159 -7.01 1.77 -8.49
CA ARG A 159 -7.83 2.98 -8.62
C ARG A 159 -9.30 2.76 -8.22
N SER A 160 -9.83 1.55 -8.38
CA SER A 160 -11.19 1.18 -7.96
C SER A 160 -11.45 1.39 -6.46
N ASP A 161 -10.41 1.32 -5.64
CA ASP A 161 -10.53 1.28 -4.18
C ASP A 161 -10.38 2.67 -3.57
N ILE A 162 -10.11 3.68 -4.40
CA ILE A 162 -9.80 5.05 -3.97
C ILE A 162 -10.76 6.00 -4.68
N PRO A 163 -11.57 6.78 -3.94
CA PRO A 163 -12.70 7.50 -4.52
C PRO A 163 -12.30 8.51 -5.61
N GLN A 164 -11.14 9.15 -5.48
CA GLN A 164 -10.52 9.98 -6.53
C GLN A 164 -9.00 10.02 -6.35
N VAL A 165 -8.24 9.52 -7.34
CA VAL A 165 -6.77 9.68 -7.44
C VAL A 165 -6.48 10.88 -8.33
N ILE A 166 -5.73 11.86 -7.82
CA ILE A 166 -5.25 13.04 -8.55
C ILE A 166 -3.73 13.04 -8.55
#